data_AF-A0AAP4BE62-F1
#
_entry.id   AF-A0AAP4BE62-F1
#
_cell.length_a   1.000
_cell.length_b   1.000
_cell.length_c   1.000
_cell.angle_alpha   90.00
_cell.angle_beta   90.00
_cell.angle_gamma   90.00
#
_symmetry.space_group_name_H-M   'P 1'
#
loop_
_entity.id
_entity.type
_entity.pdbx_description
1 polymer ?
#
loop_
_entity_poly.entity_id
_entity_poly.type
_entity_poly.pdbx_seq_one_letter_code
_entity_poly.pdbx_strand_id
1 'polypeptide(L)' 'MDERNRLEAFEKMLIYVRENYVRVNQKMSQLKVEGKEKSATYRQLMGNKLQYQNMLSLYRLYGLVEDDK' A
#
# COMPACT_ATOMS: atom_id res chain seq x y z
N MET A 1 23.18 -8.47 11.11
CA MET A 1 22.19 -7.39 11.30
C MET A 1 21.74 -7.46 12.73
N ASP A 2 21.84 -6.39 13.51
CA ASP A 2 21.34 -6.38 14.88
C ASP A 2 19.82 -6.15 14.91
N GLU A 3 19.21 -6.37 16.08
CA GLU A 3 17.76 -6.27 16.25
C GLU A 3 17.21 -4.87 15.94
N ARG A 4 17.96 -3.81 16.29
CA ARG A 4 17.58 -2.41 16.04
C ARG A 4 17.53 -2.12 14.55
N ASN A 5 18.57 -2.49 13.81
CA ASN A 5 18.62 -2.33 12.36
C ASN A 5 17.50 -3.12 11.66
N ARG A 6 17.18 -4.32 12.15
CA ARG A 6 16.06 -5.12 11.63
C ARG A 6 14.73 -4.44 11.90
N LEU A 7 14.50 -3.91 13.10
CA LEU A 7 13.29 -3.17 13.45
C LEU A 7 13.12 -1.91 12.59
N GLU A 8 14.17 -1.11 12.42
CA GLU A 8 14.13 0.07 11.55
C GLU A 8 13.77 -0.28 10.09
N ALA A 9 14.28 -1.42 9.59
CA ALA A 9 13.92 -1.89 8.25
C ALA A 9 12.43 -2.25 8.15
N PHE A 10 11.85 -2.86 9.19
CA PHE A 10 10.41 -3.13 9.25
C PHE A 10 9.58 -1.85 9.31
N GLU A 11 9.98 -0.86 10.11
CA GLU A 11 9.30 0.43 10.19
C GLU A 11 9.30 1.18 8.86
N LYS A 12 10.46 1.24 8.19
CA LYS A 12 10.58 1.82 6.84
C LYS A 12 9.70 1.10 5.83
N MET A 13 9.60 -0.22 5.94
CA MET A 13 8.78 -1.03 5.06
C MET A 13 7.27 -0.80 5.29
N LEU A 14 6.86 -0.67 6.55
CA LEU A 14 5.49 -0.32 6.91
C LEU A 14 5.08 1.05 6.36
N ILE A 15 5.94 2.07 6.53
CA ILE A 15 5.73 3.41 5.95
C ILE A 15 5.61 3.30 4.43
N TYR A 16 6.54 2.59 3.78
CA TYR A 16 6.52 2.40 2.34
C TYR A 16 5.20 1.80 1.85
N VAL A 17 4.68 0.75 2.50
CA VAL A 17 3.42 0.10 2.11
C VAL A 17 2.24 1.07 2.24
N ARG A 18 2.15 1.84 3.34
CA ARG A 18 1.08 2.84 3.55
C ARG A 18 1.10 3.93 2.48
N GLU A 19 2.26 4.53 2.23
CA GLU A 19 2.41 5.59 1.22
C GLU A 19 2.10 5.09 -0.19
N ASN A 20 2.56 3.88 -0.52
CA ASN A 20 2.27 3.28 -1.82
C ASN A 20 0.79 2.98 -2.00
N TYR A 21 0.09 2.50 -0.95
CA TYR A 21 -1.34 2.29 -1.00
C TYR A 21 -2.08 3.60 -1.31
N VAL A 22 -1.76 4.69 -0.60
CA VAL A 22 -2.37 6.01 -0.85
C VAL A 22 -2.07 6.50 -2.26
N ARG A 23 -0.80 6.46 -2.69
CA ARG A 23 -0.37 6.91 -4.01
C ARG A 23 -1.06 6.14 -5.14
N VAL A 24 -1.16 4.82 -5.02
CA VAL A 24 -1.85 3.99 -6.02
C VAL A 24 -3.33 4.36 -6.08
N ASN A 25 -3.99 4.55 -4.94
CA ASN A 25 -5.39 4.99 -4.91
C ASN A 25 -5.57 6.35 -5.61
N GLN A 26 -4.73 7.34 -5.32
CA GLN A 26 -4.77 8.66 -5.96
C GLN A 26 -4.61 8.55 -7.48
N LYS A 27 -3.62 7.80 -7.95
CA LYS A 27 -3.35 7.63 -9.39
C LYS A 27 -4.46 6.87 -10.10
N MET A 28 -5.04 5.86 -9.45
CA MET A 28 -6.22 5.17 -9.99
C MET A 28 -7.41 6.13 -10.09
N SER A 29 -7.68 6.95 -9.08
CA SER A 29 -8.76 7.96 -9.10
C SER A 29 -8.57 8.95 -10.25
N GLN A 30 -7.34 9.42 -10.49
CA GLN A 30 -7.04 10.27 -11.64
C GLN A 30 -7.36 9.57 -12.97
N LEU A 31 -6.92 8.31 -13.14
CA LEU A 31 -7.22 7.55 -14.36
C LEU A 31 -8.71 7.29 -14.56
N LYS A 32 -9.51 7.18 -13.48
CA LYS A 32 -10.97 7.09 -13.58
C LYS A 32 -11.58 8.39 -14.14
N VAL A 33 -11.16 9.54 -13.61
CA VAL A 33 -11.60 10.85 -14.10
C VAL A 33 -11.24 11.03 -15.58
N GLU A 34 -10.10 10.51 -16.01
CA GLU A 34 -9.66 10.52 -17.41
C GLU A 34 -10.32 9.43 -18.29
N GLY A 35 -11.20 8.57 -17.74
CA GLY A 35 -11.87 7.50 -18.48
C GLY A 35 -10.98 6.30 -18.85
N LYS A 36 -9.80 6.17 -18.22
CA LYS A 36 -8.74 5.19 -18.57
C LYS A 36 -8.77 3.90 -17.73
N GLU A 37 -9.93 3.51 -17.22
CA GLU A 37 -10.09 2.32 -16.34
C GLU A 37 -9.72 1.00 -17.01
N LYS A 38 -9.81 0.93 -18.34
CA LYS A 38 -9.47 -0.29 -19.12
C LYS A 38 -8.00 -0.35 -19.54
N SER A 39 -7.20 0.64 -19.18
CA SER A 39 -5.77 0.71 -19.54
C SER A 39 -4.95 -0.38 -18.84
N ALA A 40 -3.84 -0.79 -19.44
CA ALA A 40 -2.90 -1.73 -18.82
C ALA A 40 -2.34 -1.16 -17.50
N THR A 41 -2.06 0.15 -17.46
CA THR A 41 -1.60 0.86 -16.27
C THR A 41 -2.62 0.78 -15.13
N TYR A 42 -3.92 0.99 -15.41
CA TYR A 42 -4.94 0.90 -14.37
C TYR A 42 -5.04 -0.52 -13.80
N ARG A 43 -4.99 -1.56 -14.65
CA ARG A 43 -4.98 -2.96 -14.18
C ARG A 43 -3.76 -3.29 -13.32
N GLN A 44 -2.57 -2.82 -13.71
CA GLN A 44 -1.36 -2.99 -12.90
C GLN A 44 -1.48 -2.28 -11.55
N LEU A 45 -1.98 -1.04 -11.53
CA LEU A 45 -2.22 -0.30 -10.30
C LEU A 45 -3.24 -1.01 -9.40
N MET A 46 -4.29 -1.60 -9.97
CA MET A 46 -5.27 -2.38 -9.22
C MET A 46 -4.64 -3.61 -8.55
N GLY A 47 -3.77 -4.34 -9.26
CA GLY A 47 -3.00 -5.44 -8.69
C GLY A 47 -2.12 -4.98 -7.51
N ASN A 48 -1.39 -3.88 -7.69
CA ASN A 48 -0.56 -3.30 -6.63
C ASN A 48 -1.40 -2.87 -5.42
N LYS A 49 -2.57 -2.25 -5.64
CA LYS A 49 -3.50 -1.85 -4.57
C LYS A 49 -3.91 -3.06 -3.72
N LEU A 50 -4.30 -4.16 -4.36
CA LEU A 50 -4.71 -5.38 -3.66
C LEU A 50 -3.56 -5.97 -2.84
N GLN A 51 -2.33 -5.98 -3.39
CA GLN A 51 -1.16 -6.45 -2.67
C GLN A 51 -0.90 -5.61 -1.41
N TYR A 52 -0.89 -4.27 -1.52
CA TYR A 52 -0.69 -3.40 -0.35
C TYR A 52 -1.83 -3.53 0.67
N GLN A 53 -3.07 -3.65 0.20
CA GLN A 53 -4.22 -3.89 1.09
C GLN A 53 -4.07 -5.17 1.89
N ASN A 54 -3.66 -6.27 1.25
CA ASN A 54 -3.43 -7.55 1.92
C ASN A 54 -2.32 -7.46 2.98
N MET A 55 -1.23 -6.74 2.67
CA MET A 55 -0.15 -6.51 3.62
C MET A 55 -0.60 -5.67 4.82
N LEU A 56 -1.36 -4.60 4.58
CA LEU A 56 -1.91 -3.76 5.67
C LEU A 56 -2.88 -4.54 6.56
N SER A 57 -3.73 -5.40 5.97
CA SER A 57 -4.60 -6.31 6.73
C SER A 57 -3.80 -7.25 7.63
N LEU A 58 -2.68 -7.78 7.13
CA LEU A 58 -1.80 -8.62 7.94
C LEU A 58 -1.14 -7.82 9.06
N TYR A 59 -0.65 -6.61 8.78
CA TYR A 59 -0.05 -5.76 9.81
C TYR A 59 -1.03 -5.39 10.92
N ARG A 60 -2.28 -5.12 10.55
CA ARG A 60 -3.36 -4.90 11.51
C ARG A 60 -3.62 -6.12 12.40
N LEU A 61 -3.61 -7.33 11.83
CA LEU A 61 -3.76 -8.57 12.61
C LEU A 61 -2.69 -8.69 13.70
N TYR A 62 -1.48 -8.18 13.45
CA TYR A 62 -0.37 -8.18 14.40
C TYR A 62 -0.26 -6.86 15.20
N GLY A 63 -1.23 -5.96 15.13
CA GLY A 63 -1.23 -4.70 15.89
C GLY A 63 -0.18 -3.67 15.43
N LEU A 64 0.36 -3.82 14.22
CA LEU A 64 1.37 -2.91 13.64
C LEU A 64 0.74 -1.70 12.94
N VAL A 65 -0.58 -1.70 12.76
CA VAL A 65 -1.36 -0.60 12.19
C VAL A 65 -2.61 -0.44 13.04
N GLU A 66 -2.90 0.79 13.44
CA GLU A 66 -4.15 1.11 14.13
C GLU A 66 -5.33 1.00 13.15
N ASP A 67 -6.49 0.58 13.64
CA ASP A 67 -7.73 0.80 12.90
C ASP A 67 -8.03 2.29 12.93
N ASP A 68 -8.10 2.93 11.76
CA ASP A 68 -8.70 4.26 11.62
C ASP A 68 -10.15 4.13 12.15
N LYS A 69 -10.37 4.57 13.39
CA LYS A 69 -11.70 4.68 14.00
C LYS A 69 -12.49 5.83 13.39
#